data_AF-A0A9D8IM78-F1
#
_entry.id   AF-A0A9D8IM78-F1
#
_cell.length_a   1.000
_cell.length_b   1.000
_cell.length_c   1.000
_cell.angle_alpha   90.00
_cell.angle_beta   90.00
_cell.angle_gamma   90.00
#
_symmetry.space_group_name_H-M   'P 1'
#
loop_
_entity.id
_entity.type
_entity.pdbx_description
1 polymer ?
#
loop_
_entity_poly.entity_id
_entity_poly.type
_entity_poly.pdbx_seq_one_letter_code
_entity_poly.pdbx_strand_id
1 'polypeptide(L)' 'MTPTPEQILAKLYELRKEYDDDKEDLHYLSLHHAFLFISYNMDGFRKYVDNAKQAETSGA' A
#
# COMPACT_ATOMS: atom_id res chain seq x y z
N MET A 1 -8.70 -10.65 -12.12
CA MET A 1 -9.48 -9.85 -11.16
C MET A 1 -8.55 -8.81 -10.59
N THR A 2 -8.83 -7.51 -10.76
CA THR A 2 -7.95 -6.45 -10.26
C THR A 2 -8.11 -6.30 -8.75
N PRO A 3 -7.02 -6.27 -7.96
CA PRO A 3 -7.13 -6.17 -6.51
C PRO A 3 -7.82 -4.87 -6.08
N THR A 4 -8.58 -4.97 -4.99
CA THR A 4 -9.18 -3.82 -4.30
C THR A 4 -8.10 -3.02 -3.56
N PRO A 5 -8.31 -1.73 -3.31
CA PRO A 5 -7.41 -0.94 -2.47
C PRO A 5 -7.14 -1.62 -1.12
N GLU A 6 -8.16 -2.20 -0.49
CA GLU A 6 -8.04 -2.93 0.77
C GLU A 6 -7.13 -4.16 0.65
N GLN A 7 -7.21 -4.90 -0.45
CA GLN A 7 -6.31 -6.03 -0.73
C GLN A 7 -4.86 -5.57 -0.94
N ILE A 8 -4.65 -4.41 -1.60
CA ILE A 8 -3.31 -3.85 -1.78
C ILE A 8 -2.73 -3.40 -0.44
N LEU A 9 -3.51 -2.72 0.40
CA LEU A 9 -3.08 -2.30 1.73
C LEU A 9 -2.81 -3.50 2.65
N ALA A 10 -3.64 -4.54 2.59
CA ALA A 10 -3.41 -5.78 3.31
C ALA A 10 -2.08 -6.43 2.90
N LYS A 11 -1.75 -6.41 1.59
CA LYS A 11 -0.47 -6.94 1.12
C LYS A 11 0.73 -6.11 1.62
N LEU A 12 0.60 -4.78 1.68
CA LEU A 12 1.63 -3.91 2.27
C LEU A 12 1.89 -4.25 3.75
N TYR A 13 0.83 -4.56 4.49
CA TYR A 13 0.94 -5.00 5.88
C TYR A 13 1.64 -6.37 6.01
N GLU A 14 1.36 -7.32 5.12
CA GLU A 14 2.08 -8.60 5.06
C GLU A 14 3.58 -8.39 4.79
N LEU A 15 3.93 -7.57 3.79
CA LEU A 15 5.33 -7.27 3.48
C LEU A 15 6.07 -6.66 4.66
N ARG A 16 5.41 -5.78 5.42
CA ARG A 16 5.98 -5.21 6.65
C ARG A 16 6.34 -6.30 7.69
N LYS A 17 5.55 -7.38 7.76
CA LYS A 17 5.79 -8.46 8.73
C LYS A 17 7.06 -9.25 8.44
N GLU A 18 7.55 -9.21 7.21
CA GLU A 18 8.80 -9.89 6.83
C GLU A 18 10.03 -9.26 7.52
N TYR A 19 9.89 -8.05 8.06
CA TYR A 19 10.92 -7.28 8.77
C TYR A 19 10.51 -6.95 10.22
N ASP A 20 9.52 -7.67 10.79
CA ASP A 20 8.97 -7.34 12.14
C ASP A 20 9.95 -7.68 13.28
N ASP A 21 11.00 -8.43 13.00
CA ASP A 21 12.04 -8.89 13.94
C ASP A 21 13.02 -7.78 14.37
N ASP A 22 13.19 -6.74 13.55
CA ASP A 22 13.93 -5.52 13.89
C ASP A 22 13.09 -4.26 13.62
N LYS A 23 12.67 -3.57 14.69
CA LYS A 23 11.84 -2.36 14.61
C LYS A 23 12.63 -1.10 14.24
N GLU A 24 13.96 -1.16 14.25
CA GLU A 24 14.83 -0.10 13.80
C GLU A 24 15.26 -0.28 12.32
N ASP A 25 14.99 -1.44 11.73
CA ASP A 25 15.27 -1.72 10.32
C ASP A 25 14.51 -0.73 9.40
N LEU A 26 15.24 -0.20 8.41
CA LEU A 26 14.71 0.83 7.52
C LEU A 26 13.62 0.29 6.58
N HIS A 27 13.61 -0.99 6.22
CA HIS A 27 12.51 -1.61 5.48
C HIS A 27 11.27 -1.70 6.35
N TYR A 28 11.40 -2.14 7.61
CA TYR A 28 10.29 -2.13 8.55
C TYR A 28 9.71 -0.72 8.70
N LEU A 29 10.55 0.28 9.00
CA LEU A 29 10.12 1.66 9.21
C LEU A 29 9.44 2.25 7.97
N SER A 30 9.99 2.01 6.78
CA SER A 30 9.42 2.50 5.52
C SER A 30 8.04 1.91 5.26
N LEU A 31 7.90 0.59 5.38
CA LEU A 31 6.63 -0.10 5.16
C LEU A 31 5.61 0.23 6.27
N HIS A 32 6.07 0.36 7.52
CA HIS A 32 5.25 0.71 8.67
C HIS A 32 4.62 2.11 8.51
N HIS A 33 5.43 3.12 8.22
CA HIS A 33 4.94 4.49 8.07
C HIS A 33 4.11 4.66 6.81
N ALA A 34 4.46 4.00 5.69
CA ALA A 34 3.62 3.96 4.50
C ALA A 34 2.25 3.34 4.81
N PHE A 35 2.22 2.18 5.48
CA PHE A 35 0.98 1.52 5.88
C PHE A 35 0.11 2.43 6.76
N LEU A 36 0.68 3.04 7.80
CA LEU A 36 -0.07 3.93 8.69
C LEU A 36 -0.64 5.12 7.93
N PHE A 37 0.18 5.81 7.15
CA PHE A 37 -0.24 6.97 6.37
C PHE A 37 -1.40 6.63 5.44
N ILE A 38 -1.28 5.52 4.69
CA ILE A 38 -2.34 5.08 3.76
C ILE A 38 -3.59 4.67 4.53
N SER A 39 -3.46 3.96 5.65
CA SER A 39 -4.60 3.51 6.46
C SER A 39 -5.43 4.67 7.02
N TYR A 40 -4.79 5.82 7.29
CA TYR A 40 -5.48 7.05 7.71
C TYR A 40 -6.06 7.85 6.54
N ASN A 41 -5.67 7.54 5.30
CA ASN A 41 -6.11 8.24 4.09
C ASN A 41 -6.69 7.26 3.05
N MET A 42 -7.58 6.38 3.49
CA MET A 42 -8.20 5.36 2.63
C MET A 42 -8.99 5.95 1.47
N ASP A 43 -9.66 7.09 1.65
CA ASP A 43 -10.39 7.77 0.58
C ASP A 43 -9.45 8.27 -0.53
N GLY A 44 -8.32 8.87 -0.14
CA GLY A 44 -7.28 9.29 -1.09
C GLY A 44 -6.65 8.11 -1.81
N PHE A 45 -6.38 7.03 -1.06
CA PHE A 45 -5.81 5.82 -1.64
C PHE A 45 -6.75 5.13 -2.64
N ARG A 46 -8.04 5.06 -2.34
CA ARG A 46 -9.05 4.52 -3.26
C ARG A 46 -9.10 5.29 -4.57
N LYS A 47 -9.14 6.63 -4.50
CA LYS A 47 -9.08 7.51 -5.69
C LYS A 47 -7.78 7.31 -6.47
N TYR A 48 -6.65 7.20 -5.79
CA TYR A 48 -5.36 6.93 -6.43
C TYR A 48 -5.38 5.60 -7.19
N VAL A 49 -5.81 4.52 -6.55
CA VAL A 49 -5.87 3.18 -7.17
C VAL A 49 -6.80 3.17 -8.38
N ASP A 50 -7.95 3.84 -8.30
CA ASP A 50 -8.91 3.91 -9.41
C ASP A 50 -8.36 4.75 -10.59
N ASN A 51 -7.62 5.82 -10.30
CA ASN A 51 -6.93 6.61 -11.34
C ASN A 51 -5.77 5.84 -11.97
N ALA A 52 -4.98 5.13 -11.16
CA ALA A 52 -3.86 4.30 -11.62
C ALA A 52 -4.36 3.22 -12.60
N LYS A 53 -5.45 2.52 -12.26
CA LYS A 53 -6.09 1.54 -13.15
C LYS A 53 -6.48 2.13 -14.51
N GLN A 54 -7.02 3.35 -14.51
CA GLN A 54 -7.40 4.04 -15.76
C GLN A 54 -6.17 4.39 -16.59
N ALA A 55 -5.08 4.85 -15.97
CA ALA A 55 -3.83 5.16 -16.66
C ALA A 55 -3.19 3.89 -17.26
N GLU A 56 -3.14 2.79 -16.49
CA GLU A 56 -2.61 1.49 -16.93
C GLU A 56 -3.38 0.90 -18.12
N THR A 57 -4.70 1.10 -18.17
CA THR A 57 -5.57 0.60 -19.24
C THR A 57 -5.51 1.48 -20.49
N SER A 58 -5.11 2.75 -20.34
CA SER A 58 -5.11 3.75 -21.42
C SER A 58 -3.81 3.79 -22.23
N GLY A 59 -2.85 2.91 -21.95
CA GLY A 59 -1.64 2.75 -22.76
C GLY A 59 -0.73 3.99 -22.78
N ALA A 60 -0.45 4.55 -21.61
CA ALA A 60 0.71 5.44 -21.41
C ALA A 60 2.00 4.62 -21.33
#